data_AF-A0A4P7KZT6-F1
#
_entry.id   AF-A0A4P7KZT6-F1
#
_cell.length_a   1.000
_cell.length_b   1.000
_cell.length_c   1.000
_cell.angle_alpha   90.00
_cell.angle_beta   90.00
_cell.angle_gamma   90.00
#
_symmetry.space_group_name_H-M   'P 1'
#
loop_
_entity.id
_entity.type
_entity.pdbx_description
1 polymer ?
#
loop_
_entity_poly.entity_id
_entity_poly.type
_entity_poly.pdbx_seq_one_letter_code
_entity_poly.pdbx_strand_id
1 'polypeptide(L)'
;MVRYSGFLSNRKRGKLLPKVYKALEMTARKKPENPGFSVLMKGFLRTDPYKCILCGDRLLFTGAQMGKKATELLSERLHNLEKKRWLRS
;
A
#
# COMPACT_ATOMS: atom_id res chain seq x y z
N MET A 1 -9.99 -11.54 14.69
CA MET A 1 -10.11 -11.79 13.23
C MET A 1 -11.44 -12.45 12.96
N VAL A 2 -12.32 -11.82 12.17
CA VAL A 2 -13.69 -12.33 11.91
C VAL A 2 -13.65 -13.51 10.95
N ARG A 3 -14.27 -14.64 11.32
CA ARG A 3 -14.37 -15.84 10.47
C ARG A 3 -15.76 -15.92 9.87
N TYR A 4 -15.86 -15.76 8.56
CA TYR A 4 -17.13 -15.88 7.84
C TYR A 4 -17.45 -17.35 7.54
N SER A 5 -18.62 -17.82 7.99
CA SER A 5 -19.14 -19.16 7.74
C SER A 5 -20.21 -19.16 6.62
N GLY A 6 -20.61 -20.35 6.16
CA GLY A 6 -21.69 -20.50 5.18
C GLY A 6 -21.38 -19.88 3.82
N PHE A 7 -22.34 -19.15 3.25
CA PHE A 7 -22.21 -18.53 1.93
C PHE A 7 -21.26 -17.33 1.91
N LEU A 8 -20.97 -16.72 3.08
CA LEU A 8 -20.00 -15.63 3.22
C LEU A 8 -18.55 -16.13 3.33
N SER A 9 -18.33 -17.45 3.45
CA SER A 9 -16.98 -18.02 3.42
C SER A 9 -16.27 -17.67 2.11
N ASN A 10 -14.98 -17.30 2.18
CA ASN A 10 -14.21 -16.83 1.02
C ASN A 10 -14.27 -17.80 -0.17
N ARG A 11 -14.31 -19.12 0.08
CA ARG A 11 -14.41 -20.15 -0.95
C ARG A 11 -15.75 -20.12 -1.70
N LYS A 12 -16.87 -19.83 -1.01
CA LYS A 12 -18.22 -19.91 -1.57
C LYS A 12 -18.79 -18.54 -1.97
N ARG A 13 -18.26 -17.46 -1.40
CA ARG A 13 -18.74 -16.08 -1.57
C ARG A 13 -18.89 -15.66 -3.02
N GLY A 14 -17.90 -15.94 -3.87
CA GLY A 14 -17.95 -15.54 -5.29
C GLY A 14 -19.10 -16.15 -6.08
N LYS A 15 -19.54 -17.36 -5.72
CA LYS A 15 -20.61 -18.09 -6.43
C LYS A 15 -22.00 -17.87 -5.81
N LEU A 16 -22.08 -17.80 -4.48
CA LEU A 16 -23.36 -17.75 -3.76
C LEU A 16 -23.86 -16.32 -3.50
N LEU A 17 -22.96 -15.36 -3.26
CA LEU A 17 -23.35 -13.99 -2.95
C LEU A 17 -24.14 -13.31 -4.08
N PRO A 18 -23.79 -13.47 -5.38
CA PRO A 18 -24.58 -12.89 -6.47
C PRO A 18 -26.01 -13.47 -6.55
N LYS A 19 -26.20 -14.75 -6.20
CA LYS A 19 -27.53 -15.39 -6.18
C LYS A 19 -28.41 -14.81 -5.08
N VAL A 20 -27.84 -14.55 -3.91
CA VAL A 20 -28.54 -13.91 -2.78
C VAL A 20 -28.94 -12.48 -3.14
N TYR A 21 -28.04 -11.71 -3.78
CA TYR A 21 -28.38 -10.35 -4.23
C TYR A 21 -29.49 -10.35 -5.27
N LYS A 22 -29.49 -11.30 -6.21
CA LYS A 22 -30.56 -11.47 -7.18
C LYS A 22 -31.90 -11.83 -6.52
N ALA A 23 -31.89 -12.70 -5.51
CA ALA A 23 -33.08 -13.11 -4.78
C ALA A 23 -33.68 -11.98 -3.91
N LEU A 24 -32.83 -11.08 -3.40
CA LEU A 24 -33.23 -9.94 -2.58
C LEU A 24 -33.43 -8.65 -3.39
N GLU A 25 -33.39 -8.72 -4.72
CA GLU A 25 -33.48 -7.56 -5.63
C GLU A 25 -32.48 -6.44 -5.31
N MET A 26 -31.34 -6.80 -4.72
CA MET A 26 -30.31 -5.85 -4.30
C MET A 26 -29.36 -5.55 -5.46
N THR A 27 -29.09 -4.25 -5.68
CA THR A 27 -28.02 -3.85 -6.60
C THR A 27 -26.67 -4.23 -6.00
N ALA A 28 -25.90 -5.05 -6.71
CA ALA A 28 -24.54 -5.38 -6.31
C ALA A 28 -23.69 -4.10 -6.25
N ARG A 29 -22.99 -3.89 -5.12
CA ARG A 29 -22.05 -2.78 -5.01
C ARG A 29 -20.96 -2.95 -6.08
N LYS A 30 -20.67 -1.87 -6.81
CA LYS A 30 -19.52 -1.84 -7.73
C LYS A 30 -18.28 -2.23 -6.94
N LYS A 31 -17.52 -3.19 -7.48
CA LYS A 31 -16.21 -3.52 -6.91
C LYS A 31 -15.40 -2.22 -6.95
N PRO A 32 -14.80 -1.79 -5.83
CA PRO A 32 -13.89 -0.66 -5.89
C PRO A 32 -12.83 -0.99 -6.92
N GLU A 33 -12.53 -0.05 -7.80
CA GLU A 33 -11.34 -0.16 -8.63
C GLU A 33 -10.18 -0.39 -7.68
N ASN A 34 -9.38 -1.42 -7.92
CA ASN A 34 -8.15 -1.60 -7.16
C ASN A 34 -7.16 -0.61 -7.78
N PRO A 35 -6.92 0.57 -7.18
CA PRO A 35 -5.98 1.52 -7.73
C PRO A 35 -4.62 0.83 -7.88
N GLY A 36 -3.98 1.03 -9.03
CA GLY A 36 -2.59 0.61 -9.21
C GLY A 36 -1.69 1.29 -8.18
N PHE A 37 -0.49 0.75 -7.96
CA PHE A 37 0.51 1.32 -7.05
C PHE A 37 0.77 2.81 -7.33
N SER A 38 0.80 3.22 -8.60
CA SER A 38 0.93 4.61 -9.04
C SER A 38 -0.13 5.53 -8.45
N VAL A 39 -1.40 5.11 -8.50
CA VAL A 39 -2.56 5.88 -8.02
C VAL A 39 -2.53 5.98 -6.50
N LEU A 40 -2.18 4.89 -5.82
CA LEU A 40 -2.01 4.87 -4.37
C LEU A 40 -0.89 5.81 -3.92
N MET A 41 0.28 5.73 -4.56
CA MET A 41 1.42 6.59 -4.24
C MET A 41 1.14 8.06 -4.55
N LYS A 42 0.43 8.35 -5.64
CA LYS A 42 0.00 9.71 -5.97
C LYS A 42 -0.94 10.29 -4.91
N GLY A 43 -1.87 9.48 -4.39
CA GLY A 43 -2.72 9.88 -3.27
C GLY A 43 -1.94 10.16 -1.98
N PHE A 44 -0.92 9.35 -1.70
CA PHE A 44 -0.08 9.48 -0.51
C PHE A 44 0.87 10.68 -0.57
N LEU A 45 1.64 10.81 -1.65
CA LEU A 45 2.68 11.82 -1.82
C LEU A 45 2.14 13.16 -2.38
N ARG A 46 0.89 13.19 -2.86
CA ARG A 46 0.28 14.29 -3.64
C ARG A 46 1.06 14.67 -4.90
N THR A 47 2.08 13.90 -5.26
CA THR A 47 2.93 14.06 -6.43
C THR A 47 2.95 12.76 -7.21
N ASP A 48 3.10 12.86 -8.53
CA ASP A 48 3.16 11.68 -9.39
C ASP A 48 4.55 11.04 -9.29
N PRO A 49 4.67 9.81 -8.75
CA PRO A 49 5.97 9.14 -8.60
C PRO A 49 6.63 8.83 -9.95
N TYR A 50 5.87 8.82 -11.04
CA TYR A 50 6.38 8.56 -12.39
C TYR A 50 6.63 9.83 -13.19
N LYS A 51 6.60 11.01 -12.56
CA LYS A 51 6.95 12.27 -13.22
C LYS A 51 8.32 12.74 -12.75
N CYS A 52 9.22 12.98 -13.70
CA CYS A 52 10.51 13.60 -13.46
C CYS A 52 10.30 15.00 -12.84
N ILE A 53 10.89 15.25 -11.66
CA ILE A 53 10.75 16.54 -10.97
C ILE A 53 11.47 17.67 -11.74
N LEU A 54 12.54 17.34 -12.47
CA LEU A 54 13.34 18.32 -13.21
C LEU A 54 12.77 18.59 -14.61
N CYS A 55 12.47 17.53 -15.35
CA CYS A 55 12.16 17.55 -16.78
C CYS A 55 10.67 17.35 -17.10
N GLY A 56 9.89 16.82 -16.16
CA GLY A 56 8.47 16.53 -16.38
C GLY A 56 8.19 15.27 -17.20
N ASP A 57 9.20 14.62 -17.76
CA ASP A 57 9.08 13.37 -18.51
C ASP A 57 8.59 12.20 -17.66
N ARG A 58 8.01 11.20 -18.33
CA ARG A 58 7.48 10.00 -17.70
C ARG A 58 8.60 9.02 -17.38
N LEU A 59 8.76 8.71 -16.10
CA LEU A 59 9.67 7.70 -15.60
C LEU A 59 9.06 6.30 -15.74
N LEU A 60 9.91 5.32 -16.04
CA LEU A 60 9.55 3.90 -16.05
C LEU A 60 9.87 3.27 -14.68
N PHE A 61 8.97 2.41 -14.21
CA PHE A 61 9.24 1.63 -13.01
C PHE A 61 10.32 0.59 -13.30
N THR A 62 11.49 0.72 -12.69
CA THR A 62 12.60 -0.25 -12.84
C THR A 62 12.62 -1.27 -11.71
N GLY A 63 12.17 -0.91 -10.50
CA GLY A 63 12.08 -1.80 -9.36
C GLY A 63 11.74 -1.06 -8.08
N ALA A 64 11.43 -1.81 -7.03
CA ALA A 64 11.24 -1.29 -5.68
C ALA A 64 12.23 -1.97 -4.74
N GLN A 65 12.93 -1.15 -3.95
CA GLN A 65 13.76 -1.64 -2.84
C GLN A 65 13.05 -1.34 -1.53
N MET A 66 13.10 -2.29 -0.61
CA MET A 66 12.56 -2.10 0.73
C MET A 66 13.44 -1.10 1.48
N GLY A 67 12.84 -0.01 1.97
CA GLY A 67 13.53 0.92 2.86
C GLY A 67 13.82 0.30 4.23
N LYS A 68 14.84 0.82 4.91
CA LYS A 68 15.11 0.47 6.31
C LYS A 68 13.93 0.86 7.19
N LYS A 69 13.67 0.09 8.25
CA LYS A 69 12.61 0.44 9.22
C LYS A 69 12.98 1.75 9.93
N ALA A 70 11.98 2.52 10.35
CA ALA A 70 12.21 3.75 11.10
C ALA A 70 13.08 3.52 12.35
N THR A 71 12.93 2.38 13.02
CA THR A 71 13.73 1.98 14.18
C THR A 71 15.22 1.79 13.83
N GLU A 72 15.52 1.20 12.68
CA GLU A 72 16.89 1.00 12.20
C GLU A 72 17.54 2.32 11.81
N LEU A 73 16.79 3.22 11.16
CA LEU A 73 17.27 4.56 10.84
C LEU A 73 17.60 5.37 12.10
N LEU A 74 16.76 5.25 13.14
CA LEU A 74 16.98 5.92 14.41
C LEU A 74 18.17 5.33 15.17
N SER A 75 18.34 4.01 15.21
CA SER A 75 19.49 3.39 15.87
C SER A 75 20.80 3.76 15.18
N GLU A 76 20.85 3.73 13.84
CA GLU A 76 22.01 4.18 13.08
C GLU A 76 22.34 5.66 13.35
N ARG A 77 21.32 6.52 13.41
CA ARG A 77 21.51 7.94 13.73
C ARG A 77 22.08 8.13 15.14
N LEU A 78 21.52 7.44 16.14
CA LEU A 78 21.98 7.53 17.53
C LEU A 78 23.42 7.04 17.66
N HIS A 79 23.75 5.91 17.03
CA HIS A 79 25.11 5.38 17.02
C HIS A 79 26.12 6.35 16.39
N ASN A 80 25.75 6.99 15.27
CA ASN A 80 26.58 8.02 14.65
C ASN A 80 26.78 9.25 15.54
N LEU A 81 25.77 9.66 16.31
CA LEU A 81 25.88 10.77 17.26
C LEU A 81 26.81 10.42 18.44
N GLU A 82 26.69 9.21 18.96
CA GLU A 82 27.54 8.70 20.03
C GLU A 82 29.01 8.64 19.60
N LYS A 83 29.30 8.08 18.42
CA LYS A 83 30.65 8.07 17.84
C LYS A 83 31.24 9.47 17.68
N LYS A 84 30.43 10.44 17.24
CA LYS A 84 30.84 11.85 17.11
C LYS A 84 31.05 12.58 18.45
N ARG A 85 30.45 12.09 19.54
CA ARG A 85 30.72 12.60 20.90
C ARG A 85 32.03 12.04 21.42
N TRP A 86 32.24 10.73 21.26
CA TRP A 86 33.49 10.05 21.63
C TRP A 86 34.72 10.65 20.96
N LEU A 87 34.66 10.93 19.65
CA LEU A 87 35.79 11.55 18.92
C LEU A 87 36.08 13.01 19.31
N ARG A 88 35.24 13.62 20.16
CA ARG A 88 35.38 15.01 20.63
C ARG A 88 35.82 15.10 22.10
N SER A 89 35.98 13.96 22.78
CA SER A 89 36.55 13.83 24.13
C SER A 89 37.99 13.35 24.03
#